data_AF-A0A2N3RDJ0-F1
#
_entry.id   AF-A0A2N3RDJ0-F1
#
_cell.length_a   1.000
_cell.length_b   1.000
_cell.length_c   1.000
_cell.angle_alpha   90.00
_cell.angle_beta   90.00
_cell.angle_gamma   90.00
#
_symmetry.space_group_name_H-M   'P 1'
#
loop_
_entity.id
_entity.type
_entity.pdbx_description
1 polymer ?
#
loop_
_entity_poly.entity_id
_entity_poly.type
_entity_poly.pdbx_seq_one_letter_code
_entity_poly.pdbx_strand_id
1 'polypeptide(L)' 'MEHPAVVLHLTLDQRDQLDRLLRTLIAHGDVIAMSKPECLEAQTLPTLGQAIFDAANAVRAILDRRMEHSYGDP' A
#
# COMPACT_ATOMS: atom_id res chain seq x y z
N MET A 1 -21.96 -4.66 -19.79
CA MET A 1 -21.29 -3.44 -19.31
C MET A 1 -19.82 -3.78 -19.21
N GLU A 2 -19.03 -3.28 -20.15
CA GLU A 2 -17.58 -3.50 -20.16
C GLU A 2 -16.99 -2.69 -19.01
N HIS A 3 -16.49 -3.34 -17.96
CA HIS A 3 -15.69 -2.65 -16.95
C HIS A 3 -14.36 -2.25 -17.62
N PRO A 4 -13.97 -0.96 -17.62
CA PRO A 4 -12.68 -0.57 -18.16
C PRO A 4 -11.60 -1.35 -17.39
N ALA A 5 -10.83 -2.16 -18.11
CA ALA A 5 -9.70 -2.87 -17.55
C ALA A 5 -8.75 -1.83 -16.94
N VAL A 6 -8.65 -1.79 -15.61
CA VAL A 6 -7.76 -0.87 -14.91
C VAL A 6 -6.33 -1.37 -15.12
N VAL A 7 -5.66 -0.87 -16.15
CA VAL A 7 -4.25 -1.18 -16.41
C VAL A 7 -3.38 -0.22 -15.62
N LEU A 8 -2.95 -0.67 -14.45
CA LEU A 8 -1.94 0.02 -13.64
C LEU A 8 -0.56 -0.19 -14.26
N HIS A 9 -0.12 0.68 -15.17
CA HIS A 9 1.23 0.57 -15.73
C HIS A 9 2.27 1.10 -14.70
N LEU A 10 2.77 0.26 -13.80
CA LEU A 10 3.86 0.65 -12.90
C LEU A 10 5.22 0.38 -13.55
N THR A 11 6.27 1.12 -13.16
CA THR A 11 7.64 0.64 -13.41
C THR A 11 7.88 -0.64 -12.59
N LEU A 12 8.90 -1.43 -12.97
CA LEU A 12 9.25 -2.65 -12.22
C LEU A 12 9.57 -2.33 -10.75
N ASP A 13 10.37 -1.29 -10.50
CA ASP A 13 10.71 -0.86 -9.14
C ASP A 13 9.48 -0.45 -8.32
N GLN A 14 8.50 0.23 -8.93
CA GLN A 14 7.26 0.62 -8.28
C GLN A 14 6.38 -0.59 -7.96
N ARG A 15 6.33 -1.58 -8.85
CA ARG A 15 5.61 -2.84 -8.64
C ARG A 15 6.24 -3.65 -7.51
N ASP A 16 7.56 -3.72 -7.44
CA ASP A 16 8.28 -4.45 -6.39
C ASP A 16 8.10 -3.79 -5.03
N GLN A 17 8.10 -2.45 -4.98
CA GLN A 17 7.78 -1.70 -3.77
C GLN A 17 6.34 -1.97 -3.29
N LEU A 18 5.37 -2.01 -4.22
CA LEU A 18 3.98 -2.34 -3.90
C LEU A 18 3.83 -3.79 -3.39
N ASP A 19 4.46 -4.77 -4.05
CA ASP A 19 4.43 -6.18 -3.63
C ASP A 19 5.03 -6.35 -2.22
N ARG A 20 6.18 -5.70 -1.96
CA ARG A 20 6.82 -5.74 -0.64
C ARG A 20 5.94 -5.14 0.45
N LEU A 21 5.26 -4.04 0.15
CA LEU A 21 4.29 -3.46 1.07
C LEU A 21 3.17 -4.45 1.37
N LEU A 22 2.51 -5.00 0.34
CA LEU A 22 1.40 -5.93 0.51
C LEU A 22 1.79 -7.16 1.35
N ARG A 23 2.96 -7.76 1.09
CA ARG A 23 3.48 -8.88 1.90
C ARG A 23 3.69 -8.50 3.36
N THR A 24 4.24 -7.31 3.60
CA THR A 24 4.46 -6.79 4.95
C THR A 24 3.15 -6.59 5.69
N LEU A 25 2.12 -6.09 5.01
CA LEU A 25 0.78 -5.93 5.57
C LEU A 25 0.14 -7.27 5.94
N ILE A 26 0.22 -8.25 5.04
CA ILE A 26 -0.32 -9.59 5.28
C ILE A 26 0.36 -10.24 6.49
N ALA A 27 1.69 -10.21 6.56
CA ALA A 27 2.44 -10.81 7.66
C ALA A 27 2.09 -10.19 9.02
N HIS A 28 1.98 -8.86 9.10
CA HIS A 28 1.57 -8.21 10.35
C HIS A 28 0.08 -8.42 10.65
N GLY A 29 -0.77 -8.49 9.62
CA GLY A 29 -2.20 -8.78 9.76
C GLY A 29 -2.46 -10.15 10.38
N ASP A 30 -1.74 -11.18 9.93
CA ASP A 30 -1.85 -12.54 10.49
C ASP A 30 -1.44 -12.57 11.97
N VAL A 31 -0.35 -11.86 12.33
CA VAL A 31 0.10 -11.75 13.72
C VAL A 31 -0.93 -11.06 14.59
N ILE A 32 -1.53 -9.95 14.13
CA ILE A 32 -2.61 -9.27 14.86
C ILE A 32 -3.83 -10.19 15.01
N ALA A 33 -4.28 -10.84 13.93
CA ALA A 33 -5.47 -11.68 13.93
C ALA A 33 -5.33 -12.91 14.85
N MET A 34 -4.12 -13.44 15.00
CA MET A 34 -3.82 -14.54 15.92
C MET A 34 -3.52 -14.10 17.35
N SER A 35 -3.28 -12.81 17.59
CA SER A 35 -2.96 -12.27 18.91
C SER A 35 -4.23 -11.90 19.68
N LYS A 36 -4.24 -12.18 20.99
CA LYS A 36 -5.22 -11.56 21.88
C LYS A 36 -4.89 -10.07 22.03
N PRO A 37 -5.88 -9.18 22.07
CA PRO A 37 -5.64 -7.74 22.27
C PRO A 37 -4.83 -7.44 23.53
N GLU A 38 -4.99 -8.27 24.56
CA GLU A 38 -4.29 -8.24 25.85
C GLU A 38 -2.78 -8.50 25.74
N CYS A 39 -2.34 -9.18 24.68
CA CYS A 39 -0.94 -9.55 24.44
C CYS A 39 -0.21 -8.54 23.55
N LEU A 40 -0.91 -7.53 23.03
CA LEU A 40 -0.34 -6.48 22.20
C LEU A 40 0.06 -5.30 23.07
N GLU A 41 1.30 -4.84 22.92
CA GLU A 41 1.72 -3.56 23.50
C GLU A 41 0.83 -2.44 22.96
N ALA A 42 0.50 -1.46 23.81
CA ALA A 42 -0.51 -0.42 23.50
C ALA A 42 -0.22 0.37 22.21
N GLN A 43 1.06 0.47 21.83
CA GLN A 43 1.50 1.17 20.61
C GLN A 43 1.58 0.28 19.37
N THR A 44 1.42 -1.04 19.49
CA THR A 44 1.57 -1.98 18.37
C THR A 44 0.60 -1.67 17.24
N LEU A 45 -0.69 -1.55 17.56
CA LEU A 45 -1.73 -1.28 16.56
C LEU A 45 -1.61 0.14 15.97
N PRO A 46 -1.43 1.22 16.76
CA PRO A 46 -1.15 2.55 16.21
C PRO A 46 0.08 2.61 15.30
N THR A 47 1.22 2.02 15.71
CA THR A 47 2.45 2.03 14.92
C THR A 47 2.28 1.25 13.61
N LEU A 48 1.64 0.09 13.65
CA LEU A 48 1.34 -0.68 12.45
C LEU A 48 0.42 0.13 11.53
N GLY A 49 -0.71 0.65 12.05
CA GLY A 49 -1.65 1.46 11.29
C GLY A 49 -0.99 2.66 10.58
N GLN A 50 -0.09 3.37 11.27
CA GLN A 50 0.67 4.47 10.67
C GLN A 50 1.57 3.99 9.53
N ALA A 51 2.29 2.87 9.71
CA ALA A 51 3.13 2.31 8.66
C ALA A 51 2.33 1.88 7.41
N ILE A 52 1.12 1.33 7.59
CA ILE A 52 0.19 1.03 6.48
C ILE A 52 -0.18 2.32 5.74
N PHE A 53 -0.59 3.34 6.50
CA PHE A 53 -1.04 4.61 5.95
C PHE A 53 0.06 5.32 5.16
N ASP A 54 1.27 5.39 5.70
CA ASP A 54 2.42 6.04 5.05
C ASP A 54 2.77 5.33 3.74
N ALA A 55 2.76 4.00 3.74
CA ALA A 55 3.09 3.23 2.57
C ALA A 55 1.99 3.29 1.49
N ALA A 56 0.71 3.31 1.89
CA ALA A 56 -0.40 3.56 0.98
C ALA A 56 -0.31 4.96 0.34
N ASN A 57 0.10 5.96 1.12
CA ASN A 57 0.34 7.30 0.59
C ASN A 57 1.52 7.35 -0.37
N ALA A 58 2.61 6.62 -0.12
CA ALA A 58 3.72 6.51 -1.05
C ALA A 58 3.29 5.89 -2.39
N VAL A 59 2.47 4.83 -2.36
CA VAL A 59 1.87 4.24 -3.56
C VAL A 59 0.95 5.23 -4.28
N ARG A 60 0.12 5.97 -3.54
CA ARG A 60 -0.73 7.02 -4.13
C ARG A 60 0.11 8.09 -4.84
N ALA A 61 1.18 8.57 -4.20
CA ALA A 61 2.07 9.57 -4.81
C ALA A 61 2.75 9.07 -6.09
N ILE A 62 3.09 7.77 -6.15
CA ILE A 62 3.60 7.12 -7.37
C ILE A 62 2.55 7.15 -8.49
N LEU A 63 1.28 6.87 -8.17
CA LEU A 63 0.18 6.87 -9.13
C LEU A 63 -0.19 8.29 -9.60
N ASP A 64 -0.22 9.25 -8.68
CA ASP A 64 -0.58 10.65 -8.95
C ASP A 64 0.45 11.34 -9.84
N ARG A 65 1.76 11.17 -9.57
CA ARG A 65 2.85 11.71 -10.41
C ARG A 65 2.69 11.34 -11.88
N ARG A 66 2.06 10.20 -12.14
CA ARG A 66 1.83 9.73 -13.50
C ARG A 66 0.63 10.37 -14.18
N MET A 67 -0.45 10.64 -13.44
CA MET A 67 -1.59 11.35 -14.00
C MET A 67 -1.18 12.77 -14.42
N GLU A 68 -0.29 13.40 -13.66
CA GLU A 68 0.29 14.70 -14.00
C GLU A 68 1.17 14.63 -15.27
N HIS A 69 2.03 13.62 -15.40
CA HIS A 69 2.84 13.41 -16.60
C HIS A 69 1.99 13.03 -17.84
N SER A 70 0.88 12.31 -17.66
CA SER A 70 -0.01 11.93 -18.75
C SER A 70 -0.92 13.09 -19.21
N TYR A 71 -1.00 14.17 -18.43
CA TYR A 71 -1.72 15.40 -18.76
C TYR A 71 -0.78 16.51 -19.29
N GLY A 72 0.51 16.22 -19.41
CA GLY A 72 1.57 17.18 -19.70
C GLY A 72 2.41 16.89 -20.96
N ASP A 73 1.87 16.17 -21.94
CA ASP A 73 2.43 16.09 -23.31
C ASP A 73 1.31 16.47 -24.29
N PRO A 74 1.58 17.28 -25.35
CA PRO A 74 0.58 18.04 -26.11
C PRO A 74 -0.38 17.21 -26.98
#